data_AF-A0A0C1Y6X2-F1
#
_entry.id   AF-A0A0C1Y6X2-F1
#
_cell.length_a   1.000
_cell.length_b   1.000
_cell.length_c   1.000
_cell.angle_alpha   90.00
_cell.angle_beta   90.00
_cell.angle_gamma   90.00
#
_symmetry.space_group_name_H-M   'P 1'
#
loop_
_entity.id
_entity.type
_entity.pdbx_description
1 polymer ?
#
loop_
_entity_poly.entity_id
_entity_poly.type
_entity_poly.pdbx_seq_one_letter_code
_entity_poly.pdbx_strand_id
1 'polypeptide(L)'
;MSAPLTAGVVGLGMIGGGVAVSLARSGRTPVVHDIRSDAAETLDGVPNPLGSPADVARDSDVIMVAVVDADQARAVVTGPEGLLSTARPGATVVLLSTVALPVVHELAAACRDADVRFLDCGVTPGDKAADHGMVAIVGGAADDVEHVRPVLADWAKQVVHCGPVGAGMATKIARNVITYGSWRTAAEAAALCSAAGVDPTTLTTVIDAADPEGSTLLQLLRMRAEGSLTPELHRQIATLMVKDLDAALSLAGELEVGLPATGVARNHVADTLGPGGEERTGDDALTETPADTPSGRRERGLAVMEEVYGPAVRESAGALDTPFTEQTVDYLFGEVWDRPGLSVRDRRLLTLGVAAATGRSDLIRIQAAGALNSADFTPGQLDEAVLHLALYVGWCNATAVHQGVAEALDDHARTSSPKEK
;
A
#
# COMPACT_ATOMS: atom_id res chain seq x y z
N MET A 1 -3.47 -42.85 -21.52
CA MET A 1 -3.44 -41.91 -20.38
C MET A 1 -1.99 -41.50 -20.20
N SER A 2 -1.69 -40.20 -20.15
CA SER A 2 -0.34 -39.73 -19.79
C SER A 2 0.03 -40.29 -18.41
N ALA A 3 1.32 -40.53 -18.16
CA ALA A 3 1.79 -40.80 -16.80
C ALA A 3 1.40 -39.61 -15.88
N PRO A 4 1.07 -39.86 -14.60
CA PRO A 4 0.79 -38.79 -13.65
C PRO A 4 2.06 -37.95 -13.40
N LEU A 5 1.91 -36.62 -13.32
CA LEU A 5 3.03 -35.69 -13.10
C LEU A 5 3.75 -35.96 -11.77
N THR A 6 5.08 -36.01 -11.74
CA THR A 6 5.82 -36.06 -10.47
C THR A 6 5.92 -34.66 -9.85
N ALA A 7 5.93 -34.58 -8.52
CA ALA A 7 5.97 -33.30 -7.80
C ALA A 7 7.17 -33.21 -6.86
N GLY A 8 7.70 -32.00 -6.71
CA GLY A 8 8.76 -31.68 -5.78
C GLY A 8 8.43 -30.49 -4.89
N VAL A 9 9.06 -30.42 -3.71
CA VAL A 9 8.89 -29.30 -2.78
C VAL A 9 10.25 -28.83 -2.28
N VAL A 10 10.52 -27.53 -2.42
CA VAL A 10 11.70 -26.88 -1.83
C VAL A 10 11.26 -25.92 -0.74
N GLY A 11 11.74 -26.15 0.47
CA GLY A 11 11.34 -25.46 1.70
C GLY A 11 10.20 -26.19 2.40
N LEU A 12 10.48 -26.76 3.57
CA LEU A 12 9.58 -27.59 4.38
C LEU A 12 9.14 -26.86 5.66
N GLY A 13 8.95 -25.54 5.56
CA GLY A 13 8.29 -24.74 6.60
C GLY A 13 6.78 -25.02 6.68
N MET A 14 6.04 -24.13 7.33
CA MET A 14 4.57 -24.28 7.51
C MET A 14 3.83 -24.56 6.19
N ILE A 15 4.13 -23.81 5.13
CA ILE A 15 3.48 -23.96 3.83
C ILE A 15 4.00 -25.20 3.11
N GLY A 16 5.29 -25.23 2.76
CA GLY A 16 5.82 -26.29 1.92
C GLY A 16 5.80 -27.66 2.59
N GLY A 17 6.01 -27.74 3.91
CA GLY A 17 5.84 -28.98 4.67
C GLY A 17 4.41 -29.50 4.61
N GLY A 18 3.41 -28.62 4.77
CA GLY A 18 2.01 -28.99 4.62
C GLY A 18 1.63 -29.40 3.19
N VAL A 19 2.19 -28.73 2.17
CA VAL A 19 2.05 -29.13 0.77
C VAL A 19 2.63 -30.52 0.54
N ALA A 20 3.82 -30.80 1.08
CA ALA A 20 4.47 -32.11 0.95
C ALA A 20 3.63 -33.23 1.60
N VAL A 21 3.09 -32.99 2.80
CA VAL A 21 2.17 -33.92 3.49
C VAL A 21 0.91 -34.16 2.66
N SER A 22 0.31 -33.10 2.11
CA SER A 22 -0.90 -33.22 1.29
C SER A 22 -0.65 -34.01 0.00
N LEU A 23 0.49 -33.80 -0.65
CA LEU A 23 0.90 -34.57 -1.82
C LEU A 23 1.13 -36.06 -1.50
N ALA A 24 1.82 -36.36 -0.40
CA ALA A 24 2.04 -37.72 0.05
C ALA A 24 0.71 -38.44 0.34
N ARG A 25 -0.21 -37.78 1.04
CA ARG A 25 -1.56 -38.30 1.32
C ARG A 25 -2.35 -38.58 0.04
N SER A 26 -2.20 -37.76 -0.99
CA SER A 26 -2.85 -37.93 -2.30
C SER A 26 -2.17 -38.99 -3.19
N GLY A 27 -1.13 -39.67 -2.68
CA GLY A 27 -0.40 -40.73 -3.41
C GLY A 27 0.66 -40.20 -4.38
N ARG A 28 0.95 -38.90 -4.37
CA ARG A 28 2.02 -38.26 -5.15
C ARG A 28 3.21 -37.94 -4.24
N THR A 29 3.87 -38.96 -3.71
CA THR A 29 5.01 -38.79 -2.80
C THR A 29 6.04 -37.83 -3.41
N PRO A 30 6.28 -36.66 -2.79
CA PRO A 30 7.12 -35.64 -3.41
C PRO A 30 8.60 -35.89 -3.22
N VAL A 31 9.41 -35.40 -4.15
CA VAL A 31 10.85 -35.22 -3.95
C VAL A 31 11.07 -33.91 -3.22
N VAL A 32 11.76 -33.93 -2.07
CA VAL A 32 11.81 -32.73 -1.21
C VAL A 32 13.23 -32.25 -0.93
N HIS A 33 13.38 -30.96 -0.65
CA HIS A 33 14.60 -30.35 -0.14
C HIS A 33 14.27 -29.26 0.90
N ASP A 34 15.06 -29.19 1.97
CA ASP A 34 15.12 -28.08 2.90
C ASP A 34 16.58 -27.92 3.34
N ILE A 35 16.98 -26.70 3.70
CA ILE A 35 18.33 -26.44 4.23
C ILE A 35 18.56 -27.15 5.58
N ARG A 36 17.49 -27.46 6.31
CA ARG A 36 17.50 -28.25 7.53
C ARG A 36 17.23 -29.72 7.17
N SER A 37 18.21 -30.58 7.45
CA SER A 37 18.13 -32.01 7.13
C SER A 37 17.04 -32.74 7.91
N ASP A 38 16.65 -32.23 9.07
CA ASP A 38 15.61 -32.78 9.96
C ASP A 38 14.19 -32.29 9.62
N ALA A 39 14.02 -31.40 8.63
CA ALA A 39 12.74 -30.74 8.38
C ALA A 39 11.59 -31.68 7.99
N ALA A 40 11.90 -32.88 7.50
CA ALA A 40 10.90 -33.89 7.14
C ALA A 40 10.54 -34.86 8.28
N GLU A 41 11.31 -34.91 9.38
CA GLU A 41 11.17 -35.95 10.42
C GLU A 41 9.77 -36.00 11.05
N THR A 42 9.11 -34.85 11.13
CA THR A 42 7.76 -34.73 11.72
C THR A 42 6.65 -34.65 10.69
N LEU A 43 6.95 -34.83 9.40
CA LEU A 43 6.00 -34.68 8.30
C LEU A 43 5.55 -36.06 7.79
N ASP A 44 4.31 -36.43 8.10
CA ASP A 44 3.79 -37.76 7.76
C ASP A 44 3.80 -38.03 6.25
N GLY A 45 4.33 -39.19 5.85
CA GLY A 45 4.45 -39.62 4.46
C GLY A 45 5.48 -38.85 3.61
N VAL A 46 6.20 -37.88 4.16
CA VAL A 46 7.21 -37.09 3.44
C VAL A 46 8.59 -37.77 3.53
N PRO A 47 9.31 -37.98 2.42
CA PRO A 47 10.63 -38.61 2.45
C PRO A 47 11.72 -37.67 2.98
N ASN A 48 12.89 -38.22 3.26
CA ASN A 48 14.05 -37.42 3.66
C ASN A 48 14.45 -36.42 2.56
N PRO A 49 14.85 -35.17 2.94
CA PRO A 49 15.29 -34.17 1.98
C PRO A 49 16.52 -34.62 1.18
N LEU A 50 16.53 -34.32 -0.13
CA LEU A 50 17.70 -34.45 -0.98
C LEU A 50 18.74 -33.36 -0.69
N GLY A 51 19.93 -33.48 -1.29
CA GLY A 51 21.06 -32.60 -1.03
C GLY A 51 20.87 -31.16 -1.54
N SER A 52 20.09 -30.95 -2.60
CA SER A 52 19.94 -29.63 -3.23
C SER A 52 18.58 -29.44 -3.94
N PRO A 53 18.18 -28.19 -4.24
CA PRO A 53 17.07 -27.91 -5.16
C PRO A 53 17.27 -28.55 -6.54
N ALA A 54 18.49 -28.55 -7.08
CA ALA A 54 18.81 -29.20 -8.34
C ALA A 54 18.45 -30.70 -8.34
N ASP A 55 18.64 -31.40 -7.22
CA ASP A 55 18.25 -32.80 -7.14
C ASP A 55 16.73 -32.98 -7.17
N VAL A 56 15.97 -32.06 -6.56
CA VAL A 56 14.50 -32.05 -6.63
C VAL A 56 14.01 -31.81 -8.06
N ALA A 57 14.62 -30.86 -8.79
CA ALA A 57 14.22 -30.53 -10.16
C ALA A 57 14.46 -31.67 -11.16
N ARG A 58 15.47 -32.51 -10.93
CA ARG A 58 15.82 -33.64 -11.81
C ARG A 58 14.70 -34.68 -11.89
N ASP A 59 14.03 -34.93 -10.77
CA ASP A 59 13.06 -36.01 -10.59
C ASP A 59 11.60 -35.53 -10.51
N SER A 60 11.37 -34.23 -10.74
CA SER A 60 10.04 -33.59 -10.65
C SER A 60 9.58 -33.03 -12.00
N ASP A 61 8.28 -33.09 -12.27
CA ASP A 61 7.65 -32.36 -13.38
C ASP A 61 7.12 -30.99 -12.91
N VAL A 62 6.65 -30.91 -11.66
CA VAL A 62 6.15 -29.68 -11.02
C VAL A 62 6.85 -29.47 -9.69
N ILE A 63 7.46 -28.31 -9.47
CA ILE A 63 8.24 -28.00 -8.27
C ILE A 63 7.62 -26.81 -7.54
N MET A 64 7.18 -27.02 -6.30
CA MET A 64 6.71 -25.94 -5.43
C MET A 64 7.87 -25.36 -4.64
N VAL A 65 7.99 -24.03 -4.65
CA VAL A 65 9.03 -23.30 -3.92
C VAL A 65 8.38 -22.48 -2.80
N ALA A 66 8.65 -22.85 -1.55
CA ALA A 66 8.09 -22.24 -0.35
C ALA A 66 9.22 -21.87 0.65
N VAL A 67 9.90 -20.77 0.34
CA VAL A 67 11.01 -20.19 1.10
C VAL A 67 10.65 -18.84 1.72
N VAL A 68 11.54 -18.28 2.54
CA VAL A 68 11.23 -17.11 3.39
C VAL A 68 11.20 -15.80 2.63
N ASP A 69 12.15 -15.58 1.71
CA ASP A 69 12.38 -14.29 1.07
C ASP A 69 12.81 -14.42 -0.40
N ALA A 70 12.99 -13.26 -1.04
CA ALA A 70 13.37 -13.16 -2.44
C ALA A 70 14.78 -13.71 -2.74
N ASP A 71 15.73 -13.57 -1.82
CA ASP A 71 17.10 -14.03 -2.04
C ASP A 71 17.17 -15.55 -1.96
N GLN A 72 16.43 -16.15 -1.04
CA GLN A 72 16.23 -17.60 -1.01
C GLN A 72 15.51 -18.08 -2.27
N ALA A 73 14.49 -17.36 -2.75
CA ALA A 73 13.80 -17.73 -4.00
C ALA A 73 14.75 -17.70 -5.20
N ARG A 74 15.63 -16.68 -5.30
CA ARG A 74 16.68 -16.62 -6.33
C ARG A 74 17.69 -17.75 -6.20
N ALA A 75 18.19 -18.00 -4.98
CA ALA A 75 19.14 -19.07 -4.73
C ALA A 75 18.57 -20.44 -5.11
N VAL A 76 17.31 -20.70 -4.75
CA VAL A 76 16.61 -21.94 -5.07
C VAL A 76 16.37 -22.08 -6.57
N VAL A 77 15.91 -21.04 -7.26
CA VAL A 77 15.53 -21.16 -8.68
C VAL A 77 16.76 -21.07 -9.59
N THR A 78 17.56 -20.02 -9.43
CA THR A 78 18.62 -19.59 -10.36
C THR A 78 20.05 -19.79 -9.83
N GLY A 79 20.20 -20.21 -8.57
CA GLY A 79 21.52 -20.41 -7.97
C GLY A 79 22.32 -21.54 -8.62
N PRO A 80 23.62 -21.69 -8.29
CA PRO A 80 24.49 -22.71 -8.88
C PRO A 80 23.98 -24.15 -8.70
N GLU A 81 23.36 -24.45 -7.56
CA GLU A 81 22.68 -25.72 -7.25
C GLU A 81 21.15 -25.54 -7.26
N GLY A 82 20.67 -24.52 -7.97
CA GLY A 82 19.26 -24.17 -8.10
C GLY A 82 18.53 -25.06 -9.10
N LEU A 83 17.20 -24.93 -9.12
CA LEU A 83 16.29 -25.72 -9.95
C LEU A 83 16.68 -25.70 -11.43
N LEU A 84 17.02 -24.53 -11.97
CA LEU A 84 17.31 -24.37 -13.40
C LEU A 84 18.61 -25.05 -13.86
N SER A 85 19.47 -25.50 -12.94
CA SER A 85 20.70 -26.22 -13.29
C SER A 85 20.43 -27.65 -13.81
N THR A 86 19.27 -28.22 -13.49
CA THR A 86 18.93 -29.64 -13.76
C THR A 86 17.47 -29.86 -14.17
N ALA A 87 16.62 -28.83 -14.09
CA ALA A 87 15.24 -28.89 -14.53
C ALA A 87 15.16 -29.35 -15.99
N ARG A 88 14.22 -30.26 -16.26
CA ARG A 88 13.97 -30.75 -17.62
C ARG A 88 13.14 -29.71 -18.40
N PRO A 89 13.37 -29.58 -19.72
CA PRO A 89 12.49 -28.78 -20.58
C PRO A 89 11.00 -29.14 -20.37
N GLY A 90 10.16 -28.13 -20.16
CA GLY A 90 8.74 -28.28 -19.86
C GLY A 90 8.40 -28.53 -18.38
N ALA A 91 9.37 -28.67 -17.48
CA ALA A 91 9.09 -28.68 -16.04
C ALA A 91 8.43 -27.35 -15.61
N THR A 92 7.68 -27.34 -14.51
CA THR A 92 7.00 -26.15 -14.01
C THR A 92 7.46 -25.80 -12.61
N VAL A 93 7.96 -24.58 -12.43
CA VAL A 93 8.25 -23.99 -11.11
C VAL A 93 7.02 -23.22 -10.65
N VAL A 94 6.52 -23.54 -9.46
CA VAL A 94 5.39 -22.87 -8.80
C VAL A 94 5.89 -22.15 -7.55
N LEU A 95 6.01 -20.83 -7.62
CA LEU A 95 6.50 -20.01 -6.51
C LEU A 95 5.36 -19.72 -5.52
N LEU A 96 5.42 -20.36 -4.35
CA LEU A 96 4.45 -20.16 -3.26
C LEU A 96 4.81 -18.98 -2.35
N SER A 97 6.10 -18.65 -2.26
CA SER A 97 6.62 -17.55 -1.45
C SER A 97 6.07 -16.21 -1.91
N THR A 98 5.64 -15.39 -0.94
CA THR A 98 5.22 -14.02 -1.23
C THR A 98 6.45 -13.15 -1.46
N VAL A 99 6.64 -12.68 -2.70
CA VAL A 99 7.76 -11.79 -3.10
C VAL A 99 7.26 -10.63 -3.95
N ALA A 100 8.08 -9.59 -4.10
CA ALA A 100 7.73 -8.43 -4.92
C ALA A 100 7.66 -8.79 -6.42
N LEU A 101 6.79 -8.12 -7.18
CA LEU A 101 6.59 -8.38 -8.62
C LEU A 101 7.87 -8.31 -9.48
N PRO A 102 8.84 -7.40 -9.22
CA PRO A 102 10.09 -7.44 -9.96
C PRO A 102 10.82 -8.77 -9.85
N VAL A 103 10.81 -9.39 -8.66
CA VAL A 103 11.40 -10.72 -8.42
C VAL A 103 10.62 -11.80 -9.18
N VAL A 104 9.29 -11.73 -9.17
CA VAL A 104 8.43 -12.66 -9.92
C VAL A 104 8.79 -12.62 -11.42
N HIS A 105 8.88 -11.44 -12.01
CA HIS A 105 9.19 -11.28 -13.42
C HIS A 105 10.63 -11.68 -13.76
N GLU A 106 11.59 -11.38 -12.87
CA GLU A 106 12.98 -11.84 -12.99
C GLU A 106 13.07 -13.37 -13.05
N LEU A 107 12.46 -14.05 -12.08
CA LEU A 107 12.47 -15.52 -12.02
C LEU A 107 11.73 -16.15 -13.21
N ALA A 108 10.59 -15.57 -13.62
CA ALA A 108 9.85 -16.04 -14.78
C ALA A 108 10.66 -15.92 -16.08
N ALA A 109 11.43 -14.84 -16.25
CA ALA A 109 12.32 -14.67 -17.39
C ALA A 109 13.44 -15.72 -17.39
N ALA A 110 14.07 -15.96 -16.24
CA ALA A 110 15.11 -16.99 -16.11
C ALA A 110 14.58 -18.40 -16.41
N CYS A 111 13.39 -18.74 -15.91
CA CYS A 111 12.75 -20.02 -16.23
C CYS A 111 12.46 -20.16 -17.73
N ARG A 112 11.93 -19.12 -18.37
CA ARG A 112 11.64 -19.14 -19.82
C ARG A 112 12.91 -19.35 -20.65
N ASP A 113 14.01 -18.70 -20.29
CA ASP A 113 15.29 -18.84 -21.00
C ASP A 113 15.87 -20.27 -20.88
N ALA A 114 15.45 -21.02 -19.87
CA ALA A 114 15.79 -22.42 -19.64
C ALA A 114 14.72 -23.43 -20.15
N ASP A 115 13.71 -22.98 -20.90
CA ASP A 115 12.56 -23.79 -21.34
C ASP A 115 11.77 -24.43 -20.18
N VAL A 116 11.68 -23.72 -19.05
CA VAL A 116 10.94 -24.09 -17.85
C VAL A 116 9.74 -23.16 -17.68
N ARG A 117 8.57 -23.73 -17.39
CA ARG A 117 7.35 -22.97 -17.09
C ARG A 117 7.44 -22.36 -15.70
N PHE A 118 6.81 -21.21 -15.51
CA PHE A 118 6.80 -20.52 -14.23
C PHE A 118 5.41 -20.01 -13.89
N LEU A 119 4.97 -20.31 -12.66
CA LEU A 119 3.72 -19.82 -12.08
C LEU A 119 4.02 -19.13 -10.75
N ASP A 120 3.54 -17.91 -10.56
CA ASP A 120 3.45 -17.31 -9.23
C ASP A 120 2.14 -17.75 -8.57
N CYS A 121 2.21 -18.27 -7.35
CA CYS A 121 1.06 -18.85 -6.69
C CYS A 121 1.01 -18.42 -5.22
N GLY A 122 0.37 -17.29 -4.95
CA GLY A 122 0.09 -16.89 -3.57
C GLY A 122 -0.84 -17.90 -2.88
N VAL A 123 -0.64 -18.16 -1.59
CA VAL A 123 -1.47 -19.13 -0.83
C VAL A 123 -2.13 -18.49 0.38
N THR A 124 -3.31 -19.01 0.75
CA THR A 124 -4.04 -18.60 1.96
C THR A 124 -5.14 -19.60 2.35
N PRO A 125 -5.46 -19.82 3.63
CA PRO A 125 -4.64 -19.48 4.79
C PRO A 125 -3.51 -20.52 4.97
N GLY A 126 -2.35 -20.10 5.45
CA GLY A 126 -1.15 -20.95 5.46
C GLY A 126 -1.16 -22.11 6.45
N ASP A 127 -1.84 -21.93 7.58
CA ASP A 127 -1.99 -22.92 8.65
C ASP A 127 -2.81 -24.16 8.23
N LYS A 128 -3.47 -24.10 7.07
CA LYS A 128 -4.26 -25.20 6.50
C LYS A 128 -3.56 -25.97 5.39
N ALA A 129 -2.26 -25.75 5.21
CA ALA A 129 -1.47 -26.40 4.15
C ALA A 129 -1.49 -27.94 4.23
N ALA A 130 -1.39 -28.50 5.43
CA ALA A 130 -1.38 -29.95 5.63
C ALA A 130 -2.77 -30.61 5.42
N ASP A 131 -3.86 -29.85 5.51
CA ASP A 131 -5.23 -30.38 5.55
C ASP A 131 -5.98 -30.22 4.22
N HIS A 132 -5.26 -30.04 3.10
CA HIS A 132 -5.86 -29.70 1.80
C HIS A 132 -6.68 -28.39 1.83
N GLY A 133 -6.45 -27.51 2.81
CA GLY A 133 -7.35 -26.39 3.09
C GLY A 133 -6.98 -25.06 2.43
N MET A 134 -5.88 -25.00 1.67
CA MET A 134 -5.40 -23.75 1.07
C MET A 134 -6.15 -23.37 -0.21
N VAL A 135 -6.30 -22.08 -0.43
CA VAL A 135 -6.61 -21.48 -1.72
C VAL A 135 -5.29 -21.13 -2.41
N ALA A 136 -5.10 -21.66 -3.62
CA ALA A 136 -4.00 -21.31 -4.52
C ALA A 136 -4.44 -20.16 -5.44
N ILE A 137 -3.71 -19.05 -5.39
CA ILE A 137 -3.96 -17.81 -6.14
C ILE A 137 -2.89 -17.69 -7.22
N VAL A 138 -3.21 -18.16 -8.42
CA VAL A 138 -2.22 -18.50 -9.46
C VAL A 138 -2.18 -17.45 -10.57
N GLY A 139 -0.99 -16.94 -10.87
CA GLY A 139 -0.65 -16.19 -12.08
C GLY A 139 0.17 -17.06 -13.03
N GLY A 140 -0.12 -16.95 -14.33
CA GLY A 140 0.58 -17.70 -15.38
C GLY A 140 -0.26 -17.88 -16.64
N ALA A 141 0.33 -18.48 -17.68
CA ALA A 141 -0.41 -18.83 -18.88
C ALA A 141 -1.52 -19.85 -18.56
N ALA A 142 -2.71 -19.68 -19.14
CA ALA A 142 -3.86 -20.54 -18.84
C ALA A 142 -3.57 -22.03 -19.08
N ASP A 143 -2.87 -22.35 -20.17
CA ASP A 143 -2.49 -23.73 -20.52
C ASP A 143 -1.51 -24.33 -19.49
N ASP A 144 -0.58 -23.54 -18.96
CA ASP A 144 0.37 -23.99 -17.94
C ASP A 144 -0.35 -24.24 -16.60
N VAL A 145 -1.29 -23.37 -16.23
CA VAL A 145 -2.12 -23.55 -15.03
C VAL A 145 -2.99 -24.80 -15.15
N GLU A 146 -3.59 -25.03 -16.31
CA GLU A 146 -4.42 -26.22 -16.54
C GLU A 146 -3.57 -27.50 -16.54
N HIS A 147 -2.37 -27.45 -17.13
CA HIS A 147 -1.43 -28.56 -17.13
C HIS A 147 -1.07 -29.02 -15.70
N VAL A 148 -0.81 -28.10 -14.78
CA VAL A 148 -0.42 -28.43 -13.40
C VAL A 148 -1.59 -28.49 -12.42
N ARG A 149 -2.82 -28.17 -12.85
CA ARG A 149 -4.02 -28.17 -11.99
C ARG A 149 -4.19 -29.47 -11.19
N PRO A 150 -3.93 -30.68 -11.73
CA PRO A 150 -4.03 -31.90 -10.94
C PRO A 150 -3.08 -31.93 -9.73
N VAL A 151 -1.86 -31.37 -9.86
CA VAL A 151 -0.90 -31.30 -8.75
C VAL A 151 -1.31 -30.23 -7.74
N LEU A 152 -1.80 -29.08 -8.19
CA LEU A 152 -2.32 -28.04 -7.31
C LEU A 152 -3.54 -28.53 -6.50
N ALA A 153 -4.42 -29.30 -7.15
CA ALA A 153 -5.61 -29.87 -6.53
C ALA A 153 -5.32 -30.94 -5.48
N ASP A 154 -4.10 -31.49 -5.41
CA ASP A 154 -3.72 -32.46 -4.37
C ASP A 154 -3.51 -31.81 -2.99
N TRP A 155 -3.31 -30.49 -2.93
CA TRP A 155 -3.07 -29.74 -1.69
C TRP A 155 -3.94 -28.48 -1.53
N ALA A 156 -4.49 -27.93 -2.61
CA ALA A 156 -5.37 -26.78 -2.57
C ALA A 156 -6.85 -27.19 -2.58
N LYS A 157 -7.62 -26.66 -1.64
CA LYS A 157 -9.09 -26.70 -1.64
C LYS A 157 -9.67 -26.06 -2.89
N GLN A 158 -9.03 -24.98 -3.35
CA GLN A 158 -9.46 -24.22 -4.52
C GLN A 158 -8.26 -23.65 -5.25
N VAL A 159 -8.27 -23.73 -6.58
CA VAL A 159 -7.28 -23.12 -7.46
C VAL A 159 -7.95 -22.00 -8.25
N VAL A 160 -7.52 -20.77 -8.00
CA VAL A 160 -8.02 -19.55 -8.65
C VAL A 160 -6.97 -19.03 -9.61
N HIS A 161 -7.26 -19.03 -10.91
CA HIS A 161 -6.40 -18.41 -11.92
C HIS A 161 -6.72 -16.91 -12.02
N CYS A 162 -5.74 -16.07 -11.70
CA CYS A 162 -5.91 -14.62 -11.57
C CYS A 162 -5.48 -13.85 -12.82
N GLY A 163 -4.85 -14.51 -13.79
CA GLY A 163 -4.35 -13.90 -15.02
C GLY A 163 -2.92 -14.31 -15.34
N PRO A 164 -2.16 -13.50 -16.10
CA PRO A 164 -0.79 -13.82 -16.50
C PRO A 164 0.18 -13.83 -15.31
N VAL A 165 1.44 -14.18 -15.57
CA VAL A 165 2.51 -14.13 -14.54
C VAL A 165 2.52 -12.77 -13.84
N GLY A 166 2.59 -12.80 -12.51
CA GLY A 166 2.50 -11.66 -11.60
C GLY A 166 1.10 -11.42 -11.04
N ALA A 167 0.05 -11.88 -11.72
CA ALA A 167 -1.33 -11.62 -11.29
C ALA A 167 -1.68 -12.35 -9.97
N GLY A 168 -1.19 -13.59 -9.78
CA GLY A 168 -1.45 -14.34 -8.56
C GLY A 168 -0.83 -13.68 -7.33
N MET A 169 0.41 -13.23 -7.46
CA MET A 169 1.13 -12.53 -6.41
C MET A 169 0.54 -11.14 -6.13
N ALA A 170 0.16 -10.40 -7.17
CA ALA A 170 -0.54 -9.12 -7.02
C ALA A 170 -1.86 -9.29 -6.25
N THR A 171 -2.68 -10.28 -6.60
CA THR A 171 -3.92 -10.60 -5.88
C THR A 171 -3.64 -11.00 -4.43
N LYS A 172 -2.61 -11.80 -4.17
CA LYS A 172 -2.22 -12.19 -2.80
C LYS A 172 -1.77 -10.98 -1.97
N ILE A 173 -0.97 -10.09 -2.54
CA ILE A 173 -0.52 -8.85 -1.88
C ILE A 173 -1.74 -7.96 -1.57
N ALA A 174 -2.63 -7.74 -2.54
CA ALA A 174 -3.85 -6.96 -2.33
C ALA A 174 -4.75 -7.55 -1.23
N ARG A 175 -4.91 -8.88 -1.19
CA ARG A 175 -5.62 -9.56 -0.09
C ARG A 175 -4.97 -9.32 1.27
N ASN A 176 -3.64 -9.30 1.33
CA ASN A 176 -2.91 -9.01 2.57
C ASN A 176 -3.10 -7.56 3.03
N VAL A 177 -3.20 -6.59 2.12
CA VAL A 177 -3.55 -5.19 2.45
C VAL A 177 -4.89 -5.13 3.18
N ILE A 178 -5.92 -5.82 2.66
CA ILE A 178 -7.24 -5.90 3.32
C ILE A 178 -7.11 -6.49 4.73
N THR A 179 -6.38 -7.60 4.87
CA THR A 179 -6.26 -8.32 6.15
C THR A 179 -5.56 -7.48 7.21
N TYR A 180 -4.36 -6.98 6.92
CA TYR A 180 -3.55 -6.25 7.89
C TYR A 180 -4.09 -4.84 8.15
N GLY A 181 -4.69 -4.20 7.13
CA GLY A 181 -5.43 -2.95 7.32
C GLY A 181 -6.61 -3.12 8.27
N SER A 182 -7.37 -4.21 8.13
CA SER A 182 -8.49 -4.52 9.03
C SER A 182 -8.02 -4.74 10.46
N TRP A 183 -6.90 -5.45 10.67
CA TRP A 183 -6.34 -5.64 12.01
C TRP A 183 -5.90 -4.33 12.65
N ARG A 184 -5.33 -3.41 11.87
CA ARG A 184 -4.98 -2.07 12.36
C ARG A 184 -6.22 -1.33 12.85
N THR A 185 -7.29 -1.31 12.05
CA THR A 185 -8.57 -0.66 12.41
C THR A 185 -9.24 -1.33 13.61
N ALA A 186 -9.23 -2.67 13.69
CA ALA A 186 -9.76 -3.41 14.83
C ALA A 186 -9.00 -3.07 16.12
N ALA A 187 -7.68 -2.91 16.05
CA ALA A 187 -6.87 -2.50 17.19
C ALA A 187 -7.17 -1.05 17.63
N GLU A 188 -7.44 -0.13 16.71
CA GLU A 188 -7.91 1.24 17.03
C GLU A 188 -9.27 1.22 17.73
N ALA A 189 -10.23 0.46 17.19
CA ALA A 189 -11.55 0.33 17.78
C ALA A 189 -11.50 -0.28 19.19
N ALA A 190 -10.70 -1.33 19.38
CA ALA A 190 -10.52 -1.96 20.69
C ALA A 190 -9.88 -1.01 21.72
N ALA A 191 -8.90 -0.20 21.30
CA ALA A 191 -8.29 0.81 22.16
C ALA A 191 -9.31 1.89 22.57
N LEU A 192 -10.13 2.38 21.62
CA LEU A 192 -11.19 3.35 21.89
C LEU A 192 -12.23 2.79 22.87
N CYS A 193 -12.70 1.55 22.66
CA CYS A 193 -13.61 0.87 23.59
C CYS A 193 -13.02 0.75 24.98
N SER A 194 -11.76 0.32 25.08
CA SER A 194 -11.08 0.13 26.36
C SER A 194 -10.96 1.45 27.13
N ALA A 195 -10.56 2.53 26.45
CA ALA A 195 -10.44 3.86 27.04
C ALA A 195 -11.80 4.43 27.46
N ALA A 196 -12.87 4.06 26.77
CA ALA A 196 -14.25 4.40 27.14
C ALA A 196 -14.78 3.54 28.32
N GLY A 197 -13.97 2.65 28.88
CA GLY A 197 -14.36 1.77 29.99
C GLY A 197 -15.18 0.54 29.56
N VAL A 198 -15.16 0.18 28.27
CA VAL A 198 -15.87 -0.97 27.72
C VAL A 198 -14.87 -2.11 27.45
N ASP A 199 -15.20 -3.31 27.91
CA ASP A 199 -14.41 -4.51 27.59
C ASP A 199 -14.45 -4.77 26.05
N PRO A 200 -13.30 -4.84 25.36
CA PRO A 200 -13.24 -5.17 23.94
C PRO A 200 -13.95 -6.47 23.54
N THR A 201 -14.15 -7.43 24.45
CA THR A 201 -14.94 -8.63 24.15
C THR A 201 -16.41 -8.30 23.86
N THR A 202 -16.93 -7.22 24.42
CA THR A 202 -18.27 -6.70 24.12
C THR A 202 -18.34 -6.18 22.69
N LEU A 203 -17.27 -5.51 22.22
CA LEU A 203 -17.18 -5.07 20.82
C LEU A 203 -17.24 -6.26 19.85
N THR A 204 -16.49 -7.34 20.13
CA THR A 204 -16.57 -8.59 19.35
C THR A 204 -17.99 -9.15 19.32
N THR A 205 -18.67 -9.19 20.48
CA THR A 205 -20.05 -9.67 20.58
C THR A 205 -21.01 -8.86 19.70
N VAL A 206 -20.86 -7.53 19.67
CA VAL A 206 -21.68 -6.66 18.81
C VAL A 206 -21.40 -6.92 17.34
N ILE A 207 -20.13 -7.06 16.95
CA ILE A 207 -19.72 -7.32 15.56
C ILE A 207 -20.26 -8.68 15.10
N ASP A 208 -20.06 -9.74 15.88
CA ASP A 208 -20.54 -11.09 15.53
C ASP A 208 -22.06 -11.17 15.42
N ALA A 209 -22.79 -10.41 16.25
CA ALA A 209 -24.26 -10.34 16.17
C ALA A 209 -24.75 -9.56 14.94
N ALA A 210 -24.03 -8.51 14.53
CA ALA A 210 -24.40 -7.66 13.41
C ALA A 210 -23.95 -8.21 12.05
N ASP A 211 -22.81 -8.92 12.01
CA ASP A 211 -22.19 -9.44 10.80
C ASP A 211 -21.59 -10.84 11.04
N PRO A 212 -22.43 -11.86 11.29
CA PRO A 212 -21.98 -13.21 11.66
C PRO A 212 -21.15 -13.91 10.57
N GLU A 213 -21.23 -13.42 9.32
CA GLU A 213 -20.47 -13.94 8.18
C GLU A 213 -19.22 -13.10 7.84
N GLY A 214 -18.97 -12.00 8.56
CA GLY A 214 -17.86 -11.08 8.30
C GLY A 214 -17.93 -10.42 6.91
N SER A 215 -19.13 -10.25 6.39
CA SER A 215 -19.41 -9.79 5.03
C SER A 215 -19.14 -8.30 4.81
N THR A 216 -19.24 -7.49 5.88
CA THR A 216 -19.09 -6.02 5.85
C THR A 216 -17.73 -5.61 5.33
N LEU A 217 -16.68 -6.35 5.69
CA LEU A 217 -15.31 -6.05 5.28
C LEU A 217 -15.14 -5.99 3.76
N LEU A 218 -15.85 -6.85 3.02
CA LEU A 218 -15.77 -6.92 1.56
C LEU A 218 -16.97 -6.27 0.87
N GLN A 219 -17.88 -5.64 1.62
CA GLN A 219 -19.13 -5.10 1.10
C GLN A 219 -18.89 -4.07 0.01
N LEU A 220 -17.99 -3.10 0.21
CA LEU A 220 -17.70 -2.08 -0.79
C LEU A 220 -17.14 -2.68 -2.09
N LEU A 221 -16.29 -3.71 -1.99
CA LEU A 221 -15.74 -4.41 -3.15
C LEU A 221 -16.85 -5.13 -3.93
N ARG A 222 -17.78 -5.79 -3.22
CA ARG A 222 -18.94 -6.46 -3.83
C ARG A 222 -19.86 -5.46 -4.50
N MET A 223 -20.19 -4.36 -3.83
CA MET A 223 -21.05 -3.33 -4.39
C MET A 223 -20.48 -2.73 -5.68
N ARG A 224 -19.16 -2.54 -5.75
CA ARG A 224 -18.48 -2.11 -6.97
C ARG A 224 -18.53 -3.18 -8.07
N ALA A 225 -18.22 -4.43 -7.73
CA ALA A 225 -18.25 -5.54 -8.70
C ALA A 225 -19.66 -5.77 -9.28
N GLU A 226 -20.70 -5.56 -8.48
CA GLU A 226 -22.10 -5.70 -8.86
C GLU A 226 -22.69 -4.42 -9.50
N GLY A 227 -21.98 -3.29 -9.45
CA GLY A 227 -22.48 -1.99 -9.89
C GLY A 227 -23.64 -1.45 -9.03
N SER A 228 -23.77 -1.90 -7.78
CA SER A 228 -24.89 -1.56 -6.89
C SER A 228 -24.66 -0.31 -6.03
N LEU A 229 -23.47 0.32 -6.11
CA LEU A 229 -23.18 1.61 -5.48
C LEU A 229 -23.72 2.77 -6.33
N THR A 230 -25.03 3.04 -6.22
CA THR A 230 -25.69 4.16 -6.93
C THR A 230 -25.23 5.52 -6.38
N PRO A 231 -25.41 6.63 -7.14
CA PRO A 231 -25.08 7.98 -6.64
C PRO A 231 -25.76 8.36 -5.32
N GLU A 232 -27.02 7.99 -5.16
CA GLU A 232 -27.80 8.26 -3.95
C GLU A 232 -27.21 7.51 -2.75
N LEU A 233 -26.94 6.21 -2.94
CA LEU A 233 -26.37 5.36 -1.90
C LEU A 233 -24.94 5.80 -1.57
N HIS A 234 -24.16 6.19 -2.57
CA HIS A 234 -22.83 6.76 -2.40
C HIS A 234 -22.87 8.01 -1.50
N ARG A 235 -23.73 9.00 -1.82
CA ARG A 235 -23.89 10.22 -1.00
C ARG A 235 -24.36 9.90 0.42
N GLN A 236 -25.27 8.94 0.57
CA GLN A 236 -25.74 8.49 1.87
C GLN A 236 -24.60 7.88 2.70
N ILE A 237 -23.84 6.94 2.14
CA ILE A 237 -22.71 6.30 2.84
C ILE A 237 -21.64 7.34 3.18
N ALA A 238 -21.30 8.24 2.26
CA ALA A 238 -20.31 9.29 2.52
C ALA A 238 -20.71 10.18 3.72
N THR A 239 -21.99 10.57 3.78
CA THR A 239 -22.52 11.40 4.89
C THR A 239 -22.44 10.65 6.22
N LEU A 240 -22.81 9.36 6.24
CA LEU A 240 -22.73 8.53 7.43
C LEU A 240 -21.28 8.32 7.88
N MET A 241 -20.37 8.03 6.95
CA MET A 241 -18.94 7.88 7.23
C MET A 241 -18.37 9.14 7.88
N VAL A 242 -18.63 10.33 7.34
CA VAL A 242 -18.14 11.59 7.94
C VAL A 242 -18.69 11.75 9.36
N LYS A 243 -20.01 11.62 9.53
CA LYS A 243 -20.67 11.77 10.84
C LYS A 243 -20.11 10.83 11.89
N ASP A 244 -20.02 9.53 11.57
CA ASP A 244 -19.66 8.49 12.55
C ASP A 244 -18.16 8.49 12.85
N LEU A 245 -17.31 8.76 11.84
CA LEU A 245 -15.87 8.89 12.08
C LEU A 245 -15.51 10.19 12.81
N ASP A 246 -16.23 11.30 12.59
CA ASP A 246 -16.07 12.52 13.40
C ASP A 246 -16.43 12.28 14.87
N ALA A 247 -17.49 11.52 15.15
CA ALA A 247 -17.85 11.14 16.51
C ALA A 247 -16.76 10.27 17.16
N ALA A 248 -16.21 9.30 16.42
CA ALA A 248 -15.11 8.46 16.91
C ALA A 248 -13.85 9.28 17.23
N LEU A 249 -13.47 10.21 16.36
CA LEU A 249 -12.30 11.08 16.55
C LEU A 249 -12.50 12.07 17.71
N SER A 250 -13.72 12.60 17.89
CA SER A 250 -14.05 13.45 19.05
C SER A 250 -13.89 12.69 20.36
N LEU A 251 -14.47 11.49 20.45
CA LEU A 251 -14.36 10.63 21.62
C LEU A 251 -12.90 10.25 21.90
N ALA A 252 -12.13 9.94 20.85
CA ALA A 252 -10.72 9.64 20.98
C ALA A 252 -9.91 10.81 21.53
N GLY A 253 -10.25 12.05 21.12
CA GLY A 253 -9.65 13.27 21.67
C GLY A 253 -9.96 13.46 23.15
N GLU A 254 -11.19 13.20 23.58
CA GLU A 254 -11.60 13.28 25.00
C GLU A 254 -10.91 12.21 25.87
N LEU A 255 -10.64 11.04 25.30
CA LEU A 255 -10.03 9.89 25.98
C LEU A 255 -8.52 9.78 25.77
N GLU A 256 -7.90 10.74 25.08
CA GLU A 256 -6.48 10.77 24.76
C GLU A 256 -5.97 9.51 24.01
N VAL A 257 -6.78 8.97 23.10
CA VAL A 257 -6.46 7.79 22.27
C VAL A 257 -6.15 8.20 20.84
N GLY A 258 -5.07 7.66 20.25
CA GLY A 258 -4.73 7.89 18.85
C GLY A 258 -5.46 6.96 17.89
N LEU A 259 -6.22 7.53 16.93
CA LEU A 259 -6.88 6.80 15.84
C LEU A 259 -6.39 7.27 14.44
N PRO A 260 -5.11 7.10 14.10
CA PRO A 260 -4.57 7.59 12.82
C PRO A 260 -5.21 6.93 11.60
N ALA A 261 -5.52 5.63 11.63
CA ALA A 261 -6.16 4.96 10.49
C ALA A 261 -7.60 5.46 10.30
N THR A 262 -8.35 5.64 11.41
CA THR A 262 -9.67 6.30 11.39
C THR A 262 -9.59 7.71 10.82
N GLY A 263 -8.58 8.50 11.20
CA GLY A 263 -8.37 9.86 10.70
C GLY A 263 -8.12 9.89 9.19
N VAL A 264 -7.30 8.97 8.67
CA VAL A 264 -7.09 8.80 7.22
C VAL A 264 -8.40 8.43 6.53
N ALA A 265 -9.14 7.42 7.02
CA ALA A 265 -10.41 7.01 6.44
C ALA A 265 -11.43 8.16 6.40
N ARG A 266 -11.49 8.98 7.46
CA ARG A 266 -12.35 10.16 7.55
C ARG A 266 -11.97 11.22 6.52
N ASN A 267 -10.68 11.49 6.33
CA ASN A 267 -10.22 12.53 5.41
C ASN A 267 -10.29 12.11 3.94
N HIS A 268 -10.36 10.80 3.67
CA HIS A 268 -10.35 10.22 2.33
C HIS A 268 -11.67 9.50 1.99
N VAL A 269 -12.83 10.01 2.42
CA VAL A 269 -14.14 9.39 2.15
C VAL A 269 -14.43 9.27 0.65
N ALA A 270 -14.17 10.33 -0.12
CA ALA A 270 -14.38 10.31 -1.57
C ALA A 270 -13.47 9.27 -2.26
N ASP A 271 -12.19 9.24 -1.91
CA ASP A 271 -11.24 8.25 -2.45
C ASP A 271 -11.63 6.82 -2.05
N THR A 272 -12.12 6.64 -0.82
CA THR A 272 -12.54 5.35 -0.29
C THR A 272 -13.72 4.81 -1.09
N LEU A 273 -14.74 5.63 -1.36
CA LEU A 273 -15.96 5.20 -2.05
C LEU A 273 -15.82 5.20 -3.58
N GLY A 274 -14.88 5.97 -4.13
CA GLY A 274 -14.65 6.09 -5.57
C GLY A 274 -15.68 7.02 -6.24
N PRO A 275 -15.62 7.19 -7.58
CA PRO A 275 -16.56 8.06 -8.28
C PRO A 275 -17.99 7.53 -8.10
N GLY A 276 -18.88 8.36 -7.56
CA GLY A 276 -20.22 7.99 -7.11
C GLY A 276 -21.26 7.73 -8.21
N GLY A 277 -20.93 6.94 -9.23
CA GLY A 277 -21.90 6.38 -10.18
C GLY A 277 -22.67 7.36 -11.06
N GLU A 278 -22.30 8.64 -11.12
CA GLU A 278 -22.87 9.57 -12.08
C GLU A 278 -22.39 9.18 -13.49
N GLU A 279 -23.21 8.42 -14.23
CA GLU A 279 -23.15 8.49 -15.69
C GLU A 279 -23.31 9.97 -16.05
N ARG A 280 -22.24 10.54 -16.62
CA ARG A 280 -22.26 11.89 -17.18
C ARG A 280 -23.25 11.91 -18.34
N THR A 281 -24.53 12.08 -18.03
CA THR A 281 -25.52 12.55 -18.99
C THR A 281 -25.01 13.91 -19.49
N GLY A 282 -24.84 14.00 -20.80
CA GLY A 282 -23.96 14.96 -21.48
C GLY A 282 -24.40 16.41 -21.49
N ASP A 283 -24.90 16.94 -20.37
CA ASP A 283 -25.15 18.38 -20.20
C ASP A 283 -24.84 18.93 -18.80
N ASP A 284 -24.55 18.08 -17.79
CA ASP A 284 -24.09 18.51 -16.45
C ASP A 284 -22.81 17.79 -16.02
N ALA A 285 -21.88 17.60 -16.97
CA ALA A 285 -20.50 17.33 -16.60
C ALA A 285 -19.96 18.54 -15.81
N LEU A 286 -19.76 18.39 -14.50
CA LEU A 286 -18.53 18.94 -13.95
C LEU A 286 -17.43 18.24 -14.71
N THR A 287 -16.95 18.93 -15.74
CA THR A 287 -15.83 18.53 -16.58
C THR A 287 -14.71 18.08 -15.65
N GLU A 288 -14.35 16.79 -15.66
CA GLU A 288 -12.96 16.43 -15.40
C GLU A 288 -12.18 17.18 -16.47
N THR A 289 -11.71 18.36 -16.09
CA THR A 289 -10.70 19.07 -16.84
C THR A 289 -9.42 18.22 -16.83
N PRO A 290 -8.53 18.40 -17.81
CA PRO A 290 -7.22 17.73 -17.86
C PRO A 290 -6.43 17.75 -16.53
N ALA A 291 -6.80 18.68 -15.65
CA ALA A 291 -6.49 18.76 -14.24
C ALA A 291 -6.57 17.40 -13.48
N ASP A 292 -7.66 16.65 -13.46
CA ASP A 292 -7.83 15.58 -12.44
C ASP A 292 -7.07 14.26 -12.71
N THR A 293 -6.16 14.25 -13.67
CA THR A 293 -5.19 13.16 -13.87
C THR A 293 -4.00 13.27 -12.90
N PRO A 294 -3.26 12.19 -12.57
CA PRO A 294 -2.01 12.31 -11.78
C PRO A 294 -1.03 13.34 -12.37
N SER A 295 -0.92 13.37 -13.70
CA SER A 295 -0.14 14.38 -14.42
C SER A 295 -0.71 15.80 -14.28
N GLY A 296 -2.03 15.95 -14.29
CA GLY A 296 -2.68 17.25 -14.14
C GLY A 296 -2.66 17.77 -12.70
N ARG A 297 -2.71 16.87 -11.70
CA ARG A 297 -2.52 17.18 -10.27
C ARG A 297 -1.11 17.69 -10.02
N ARG A 298 -0.10 17.02 -10.58
CA ARG A 298 1.29 17.46 -10.50
C ARG A 298 1.50 18.83 -11.14
N GLU A 299 0.92 19.07 -12.32
CA GLU A 299 1.01 20.37 -13.00
C GLU A 299 0.34 21.49 -12.21
N ARG A 300 -0.85 21.24 -11.62
CA ARG A 300 -1.50 22.19 -10.69
C ARG A 300 -0.66 22.43 -9.45
N GLY A 301 -0.13 21.36 -8.85
CA GLY A 301 0.76 21.45 -7.70
C GLY A 301 1.97 22.32 -7.97
N LEU A 302 2.61 22.16 -9.13
CA LEU A 302 3.73 22.99 -9.57
C LEU A 302 3.32 24.46 -9.79
N ALA A 303 2.14 24.71 -10.37
CA ALA A 303 1.63 26.06 -10.59
C ALA A 303 1.30 26.78 -9.27
N VAL A 304 0.65 26.11 -8.33
CA VAL A 304 0.36 26.68 -7.01
C VAL A 304 1.65 26.86 -6.21
N MET A 305 2.60 25.94 -6.29
CA MET A 305 3.89 26.07 -5.63
C MET A 305 4.71 27.26 -6.18
N GLU A 306 4.61 27.52 -7.49
CA GLU A 306 5.14 28.72 -8.13
C GLU A 306 4.45 30.00 -7.63
N GLU A 307 3.13 30.00 -7.51
CA GLU A 307 2.39 31.13 -6.92
C GLU A 307 2.81 31.39 -5.46
N VAL A 308 3.03 30.33 -4.68
CA VAL A 308 3.33 30.42 -3.24
C VAL A 308 4.79 30.81 -2.96
N TYR A 309 5.76 30.33 -3.75
CA TYR A 309 7.19 30.52 -3.46
C TYR A 309 7.99 31.18 -4.59
N GLY A 310 7.41 31.33 -5.76
CA GLY A 310 8.04 31.91 -6.95
C GLY A 310 8.59 30.88 -7.94
N PRO A 311 9.00 31.33 -9.15
CA PRO A 311 9.30 30.48 -10.30
C PRO A 311 10.51 29.55 -10.13
N ALA A 312 11.51 29.94 -9.33
CA ALA A 312 12.71 29.11 -9.10
C ALA A 312 12.42 27.80 -8.36
N VAL A 313 11.35 27.77 -7.56
CA VAL A 313 10.96 26.58 -6.79
C VAL A 313 10.29 25.54 -7.67
N ARG A 314 9.54 25.97 -8.70
CA ARG A 314 8.95 25.08 -9.70
C ARG A 314 9.99 24.28 -10.46
N GLU A 315 11.07 24.93 -10.90
CA GLU A 315 12.15 24.26 -11.63
C GLU A 315 12.85 23.20 -10.75
N SER A 316 13.11 23.55 -9.49
CA SER A 316 13.76 22.65 -8.53
C SER A 316 12.86 21.46 -8.14
N ALA A 317 11.56 21.70 -7.93
CA ALA A 317 10.59 20.67 -7.57
C ALA A 317 10.21 19.77 -8.75
N GLY A 318 10.17 20.31 -9.97
CA GLY A 318 9.92 19.55 -11.20
C GLY A 318 11.07 18.62 -11.59
N ALA A 319 12.31 18.95 -11.20
CA ALA A 319 13.51 18.16 -11.48
C ALA A 319 13.70 16.96 -10.53
N LEU A 320 12.91 16.86 -9.45
CA LEU A 320 13.02 15.81 -8.44
C LEU A 320 11.77 14.94 -8.46
N ASP A 321 11.96 13.64 -8.67
CA ASP A 321 10.90 12.63 -8.64
C ASP A 321 11.14 11.67 -7.47
N THR A 322 10.69 12.10 -6.29
CA THR A 322 10.77 11.36 -5.03
C THR A 322 9.38 11.27 -4.38
N PRO A 323 9.13 10.26 -3.51
CA PRO A 323 7.86 10.19 -2.76
C PRO A 323 7.58 11.45 -1.93
N PHE A 324 8.63 12.14 -1.45
CA PHE A 324 8.50 13.39 -0.72
C PHE A 324 7.98 14.54 -1.61
N THR A 325 8.54 14.67 -2.82
CA THR A 325 8.11 15.67 -3.80
C THR A 325 6.74 15.35 -4.37
N GLU A 326 6.37 14.08 -4.53
CA GLU A 326 5.01 13.66 -4.92
C GLU A 326 3.98 14.13 -3.88
N GLN A 327 4.18 13.82 -2.60
CA GLN A 327 3.26 14.26 -1.53
C GLN A 327 3.20 15.78 -1.38
N THR A 328 4.33 16.46 -1.57
CA THR A 328 4.39 17.93 -1.43
C THR A 328 3.75 18.64 -2.63
N VAL A 329 4.11 18.25 -3.86
CA VAL A 329 3.61 18.92 -5.07
C VAL A 329 2.20 18.47 -5.36
N ASP A 330 1.98 17.17 -5.52
CA ASP A 330 0.75 16.65 -6.07
C ASP A 330 -0.37 16.74 -5.01
N TYR A 331 -0.10 16.39 -3.75
CA TYR A 331 -1.13 16.41 -2.71
C TYR A 331 -1.22 17.75 -1.98
N LEU A 332 -0.15 18.23 -1.33
CA LEU A 332 -0.22 19.47 -0.57
C LEU A 332 -0.55 20.68 -1.45
N PHE A 333 0.16 20.89 -2.56
CA PHE A 333 -0.14 22.03 -3.43
C PHE A 333 -1.29 21.76 -4.41
N GLY A 334 -1.32 20.58 -5.03
CA GLY A 334 -2.32 20.24 -6.06
C GLY A 334 -3.73 19.93 -5.54
N GLU A 335 -3.89 19.58 -4.26
CA GLU A 335 -5.20 19.17 -3.69
C GLU A 335 -5.59 19.95 -2.44
N VAL A 336 -4.65 20.54 -1.68
CA VAL A 336 -4.95 21.25 -0.43
C VAL A 336 -4.88 22.76 -0.58
N TRP A 337 -3.79 23.29 -1.13
CA TRP A 337 -3.64 24.75 -1.29
C TRP A 337 -4.50 25.32 -2.42
N ASP A 338 -4.74 24.53 -3.47
CA ASP A 338 -5.60 24.90 -4.61
C ASP A 338 -7.11 24.94 -4.28
N ARG A 339 -7.51 24.45 -3.09
CA ARG A 339 -8.95 24.34 -2.77
C ARG A 339 -9.61 25.72 -2.70
N PRO A 340 -10.81 25.87 -3.30
CA PRO A 340 -11.57 27.10 -3.18
C PRO A 340 -11.98 27.34 -1.72
N GLY A 341 -12.09 28.61 -1.34
CA GLY A 341 -12.61 29.04 -0.03
C GLY A 341 -11.61 29.76 0.87
N LEU A 342 -10.30 29.53 0.69
CA LEU A 342 -9.25 30.33 1.34
C LEU A 342 -8.23 30.76 0.29
N SER A 343 -7.86 32.04 0.30
CA SER A 343 -6.79 32.53 -0.58
C SER A 343 -5.42 32.01 -0.14
N VAL A 344 -4.43 32.08 -1.03
CA VAL A 344 -3.01 31.77 -0.69
C VAL A 344 -2.57 32.58 0.54
N ARG A 345 -2.95 33.87 0.58
CA ARG A 345 -2.71 34.75 1.72
C ARG A 345 -3.32 34.22 3.03
N ASP A 346 -4.57 33.75 3.01
CA ASP A 346 -5.23 33.20 4.21
C ASP A 346 -4.57 31.90 4.68
N ARG A 347 -4.22 31.02 3.74
CA ARG A 347 -3.49 29.77 4.05
C ARG A 347 -2.12 30.06 4.62
N ARG A 348 -1.45 31.08 4.10
CA ARG A 348 -0.15 31.53 4.60
C ARG A 348 -0.26 32.08 6.02
N LEU A 349 -1.29 32.88 6.33
CA LEU A 349 -1.56 33.35 7.69
C LEU A 349 -1.72 32.20 8.68
N LEU A 350 -2.53 31.20 8.32
CA LEU A 350 -2.72 30.00 9.14
C LEU A 350 -1.39 29.24 9.33
N THR A 351 -0.63 29.06 8.25
CA THR A 351 0.66 28.36 8.28
C THR A 351 1.68 29.09 9.15
N LEU A 352 1.80 30.41 9.00
CA LEU A 352 2.66 31.26 9.84
C LEU A 352 2.24 31.20 11.32
N GLY A 353 0.94 31.21 11.60
CA GLY A 353 0.42 31.07 12.98
C GLY A 353 0.78 29.73 13.61
N VAL A 354 0.61 28.63 12.89
CA VAL A 354 0.98 27.27 13.36
C VAL A 354 2.50 27.16 13.55
N ALA A 355 3.29 27.65 12.59
CA ALA A 355 4.74 27.65 12.69
C ALA A 355 5.24 28.47 13.89
N ALA A 356 4.60 29.61 14.16
CA ALA A 356 4.89 30.45 15.32
C ALA A 356 4.55 29.75 16.63
N ALA A 357 3.38 29.10 16.71
CA ALA A 357 2.95 28.38 17.92
C ALA A 357 3.84 27.16 18.21
N THR A 358 4.38 26.52 17.17
CA THR A 358 5.22 25.32 17.27
C THR A 358 6.73 25.61 17.28
N GLY A 359 7.14 26.87 17.20
CA GLY A 359 8.55 27.27 17.24
C GLY A 359 9.37 26.88 16.01
N ARG A 360 8.72 26.71 14.84
CA ARG A 360 9.37 26.32 13.57
C ARG A 360 9.93 27.53 12.81
N SER A 361 11.09 28.04 13.24
CA SER A 361 11.73 29.22 12.62
C SER A 361 12.12 29.02 11.16
N ASP A 362 12.52 27.81 10.80
CA ASP A 362 12.82 27.39 9.43
C ASP A 362 11.62 27.59 8.50
N LEU A 363 10.43 27.18 8.95
CA LEU A 363 9.19 27.32 8.21
C LEU A 363 8.73 28.78 8.15
N ILE A 364 8.90 29.56 9.23
CA ILE A 364 8.58 31.00 9.24
C ILE A 364 9.35 31.73 8.14
N ARG A 365 10.66 31.51 8.05
CA ARG A 365 11.51 32.14 7.04
C ARG A 365 11.02 31.81 5.62
N ILE A 366 10.75 30.54 5.34
CA ILE A 366 10.25 30.08 4.03
C ILE A 366 8.92 30.75 3.68
N GLN A 367 7.97 30.79 4.62
CA GLN A 367 6.66 31.38 4.40
C GLN A 367 6.71 32.91 4.27
N ALA A 368 7.56 33.60 5.04
CA ALA A 368 7.74 35.04 4.96
C ALA A 368 8.41 35.46 3.64
N ALA A 369 9.42 34.72 3.19
CA ALA A 369 10.06 34.96 1.90
C ALA A 369 9.08 34.77 0.74
N GLY A 370 8.30 33.67 0.78
CA GLY A 370 7.22 33.46 -0.20
C GLY A 370 6.19 34.60 -0.19
N ALA A 371 5.83 35.12 0.99
CA ALA A 371 4.84 36.19 1.15
C ALA A 371 5.24 37.49 0.44
N LEU A 372 6.53 37.80 0.50
CA LEU A 372 7.11 38.98 -0.14
C LEU A 372 7.21 38.78 -1.65
N ASN A 373 7.57 37.57 -2.11
CA ASN A 373 7.70 37.25 -3.52
C ASN A 373 6.35 37.25 -4.25
N SER A 374 5.29 36.73 -3.61
CA SER A 374 3.92 36.73 -4.14
C SER A 374 3.17 38.03 -3.87
N ALA A 375 3.79 38.97 -3.14
CA ALA A 375 3.16 40.21 -2.66
C ALA A 375 1.88 39.99 -1.81
N ASP A 376 1.74 38.82 -1.18
CA ASP A 376 0.66 38.53 -0.21
C ASP A 376 0.73 39.44 1.01
N PHE A 377 1.95 39.84 1.38
CA PHE A 377 2.25 40.72 2.50
C PHE A 377 3.27 41.78 2.11
N THR A 378 3.04 43.00 2.58
CA THR A 378 4.08 44.04 2.62
C THR A 378 5.04 43.78 3.79
N PRO A 379 6.29 44.29 3.73
CA PRO A 379 7.23 44.24 4.85
C PRO A 379 6.63 44.64 6.20
N GLY A 380 5.93 45.79 6.23
CA GLY A 380 5.31 46.29 7.46
C GLY A 380 4.17 45.41 7.98
N GLN A 381 3.46 44.68 7.10
CA GLN A 381 2.43 43.73 7.55
C GLN A 381 3.05 42.47 8.15
N LEU A 382 4.24 42.04 7.70
CA LEU A 382 4.95 40.93 8.34
C LEU A 382 5.46 41.35 9.72
N ASP A 383 6.02 42.55 9.86
CA ASP A 383 6.46 43.09 11.16
C ASP A 383 5.29 43.18 12.16
N GLU A 384 4.14 43.67 11.71
CA GLU A 384 2.93 43.74 12.54
C GLU A 384 2.42 42.34 12.92
N ALA A 385 2.51 41.37 12.00
CA ALA A 385 2.15 39.98 12.29
C ALA A 385 3.05 39.35 13.36
N VAL A 386 4.37 39.65 13.34
CA VAL A 386 5.30 39.21 14.40
C VAL A 386 4.88 39.79 15.75
N LEU A 387 4.60 41.10 15.80
CA LEU A 387 4.17 41.76 17.02
C LEU A 387 2.87 41.16 17.56
N HIS A 388 1.90 40.92 16.67
CA HIS A 388 0.63 40.28 17.03
C HIS A 388 0.87 38.88 17.62
N LEU A 389 1.60 38.02 16.89
CA LEU A 389 1.87 36.65 17.31
C LEU A 389 2.61 36.60 18.66
N ALA A 390 3.49 37.56 18.95
CA ALA A 390 4.23 37.62 20.20
C ALA A 390 3.35 37.60 21.45
N LEU A 391 2.17 38.19 21.38
CA LEU A 391 1.20 38.24 22.47
C LEU A 391 0.50 36.88 22.71
N TYR A 392 0.45 36.01 21.72
CA TYR A 392 -0.27 34.73 21.78
C TYR A 392 0.66 33.53 21.95
N VAL A 393 1.82 33.53 21.28
CA VAL A 393 2.76 32.39 21.32
C VAL A 393 3.87 32.57 22.36
N GLY A 394 3.93 33.74 23.01
CA GLY A 394 4.95 34.09 23.99
C GLY A 394 6.27 34.55 23.35
N TRP A 395 7.04 35.33 24.12
CA TRP A 395 8.24 36.03 23.63
C TRP A 395 9.35 35.11 23.10
N CYS A 396 9.53 33.91 23.65
CA CYS A 396 10.55 32.98 23.17
C CYS A 396 10.28 32.52 21.74
N ASN A 397 9.05 32.07 21.45
CA ASN A 397 8.65 31.68 20.10
C ASN A 397 8.58 32.89 19.16
N ALA A 398 8.12 34.04 19.67
CA ALA A 398 8.10 35.28 18.92
C ALA A 398 9.49 35.74 18.45
N THR A 399 10.52 35.52 19.27
CA THR A 399 11.91 35.83 18.89
C THR A 399 12.36 35.01 17.69
N ALA A 400 11.99 33.72 17.66
CA ALA A 400 12.28 32.84 16.53
C ALA A 400 11.49 33.23 15.26
N VAL A 401 10.24 33.68 15.43
CA VAL A 401 9.42 34.23 14.34
C VAL A 401 10.03 35.52 13.80
N HIS A 402 10.43 36.43 14.69
CA HIS A 402 11.06 37.69 14.33
C HIS A 402 12.35 37.48 13.55
N GLN A 403 13.21 36.54 13.98
CA GLN A 403 14.44 36.20 13.26
C GLN A 403 14.14 35.69 11.84
N GLY A 404 13.21 34.74 11.69
CA GLY A 404 12.86 34.21 10.37
C GLY A 404 12.27 35.26 9.43
N VAL A 405 11.44 36.18 9.95
CA VAL A 405 10.89 37.31 9.18
C VAL A 405 11.96 38.32 8.81
N ALA A 406 12.82 38.72 9.77
CA ALA A 406 13.90 39.68 9.53
C ALA A 406 14.87 39.18 8.45
N GLU A 407 15.24 37.90 8.51
CA GLU A 407 16.10 37.31 7.49
C GLU A 407 15.44 37.30 6.10
N ALA A 408 14.14 37.02 6.02
CA ALA A 408 13.39 37.05 4.77
C ALA A 408 13.30 38.49 4.20
N LEU A 409 13.10 39.49 5.05
CA LEU A 409 13.09 40.90 4.68
C LEU A 409 14.45 41.34 4.14
N ASP A 410 15.53 40.96 4.82
CA ASP A 410 16.90 41.26 4.40
C ASP A 410 17.23 40.64 3.05
N ASP A 411 16.86 39.38 2.84
CA ASP A 411 17.04 38.70 1.55
C ASP A 411 16.26 39.37 0.42
N HIS A 412 15.00 39.73 0.68
CA HIS A 412 14.14 40.41 -0.29
C HIS A 412 14.66 41.83 -0.63
N ALA A 413 15.19 42.56 0.35
CA ALA A 413 15.81 43.88 0.12
C ALA A 413 17.08 43.77 -0.73
N ARG A 414 17.91 42.73 -0.52
CA ARG A 414 19.11 42.46 -1.31
C ARG A 414 18.80 42.13 -2.77
N THR A 415 17.72 41.38 -3.03
CA THR A 415 17.33 40.99 -4.39
C THR A 415 16.55 42.08 -5.13
N SER A 416 15.87 42.97 -4.40
CA SER A 416 15.07 44.07 -4.97
C SER A 416 15.85 45.36 -5.23
N SER A 417 17.08 45.47 -4.73
CA SER A 417 17.96 46.63 -4.98
C SER A 417 18.51 46.57 -6.42
N PRO A 418 18.35 47.63 -7.25
CA PRO A 418 18.88 47.63 -8.61
C PRO A 418 20.40 47.49 -8.58
N LYS A 419 20.96 46.53 -9.34
CA LYS A 419 22.40 46.45 -9.60
C LYS A 419 22.84 47.76 -10.24
N GLU A 420 23.47 48.65 -9.47
CA GLU A 420 24.21 49.78 -10.02
C GLU A 420 25.23 49.24 -11.03
N LYS A 421 25.10 49.69 -12.28
CA LYS A 421 26.04 49.44 -13.37
C LYS A 421 27.10 50.52 -13.39
#